data_AF-A0A226EMS9-F1
#
_entry.id   AF-A0A226EMS9-F1
#
_cell.length_a   1.000
_cell.length_b   1.000
_cell.length_c   1.000
_cell.angle_alpha   90.00
_cell.angle_beta   90.00
_cell.angle_gamma   90.00
#
_symmetry.space_group_name_H-M   'P 1'
#
loop_
_entity.id
_entity.type
_entity.pdbx_description
1 polymer ?
#
loop_
_entity_poly.entity_id
_entity_poly.type
_entity_poly.pdbx_seq_one_letter_code
_entity_poly.pdbx_strand_id
1 'polypeptide(L)'
;IHFDWDDKVKVCFKRVTESGQSVTTTSKNSWKIIMVVTPLMWKSLDQLEKLFSYMWTNPIEWNSKNGRMEYTNSYVQLVPWLGSITCTFTIVIIPSFIITCSEFYGVVDIPLSELILTLALLLLFILGCILEIILLLFCERITCSANCLTYLERELRLRVLKSFMKTERRKRKYKKNYFKYGRMANGPHRFYLGFKSNWLENPTSVVTVTSLASH
;
A
#
# COMPACT_ATOMS: atom_id res chain seq x y z
N ILE A 1 0.28 -16.93 -19.29
CA ILE A 1 1.32 -16.90 -18.23
C ILE A 1 0.71 -17.58 -17.01
N HIS A 2 1.14 -18.80 -16.70
CA HIS A 2 0.63 -19.58 -15.56
C HIS A 2 1.55 -19.28 -14.37
N PHE A 3 1.06 -18.56 -13.38
CA PHE A 3 1.80 -18.30 -12.16
C PHE A 3 1.33 -19.27 -11.09
N ASP A 4 2.19 -20.23 -10.76
CA ASP A 4 2.01 -21.12 -9.61
C ASP A 4 2.57 -20.40 -8.36
N TRP A 5 1.71 -20.15 -7.37
CA TRP A 5 2.01 -19.32 -6.18
C TRP A 5 1.83 -20.10 -4.87
N ASP A 6 2.09 -21.41 -4.87
CA ASP A 6 1.88 -22.25 -3.67
C ASP A 6 3.13 -22.46 -2.80
N ASP A 7 4.16 -21.62 -2.96
CA ASP A 7 5.33 -21.68 -2.09
C ASP A 7 5.12 -20.91 -0.79
N LYS A 8 5.04 -21.68 0.30
CA LYS A 8 5.22 -21.19 1.67
C LYS A 8 6.65 -20.67 1.82
N VAL A 9 6.89 -19.41 1.43
CA VAL A 9 8.16 -18.73 1.70
C VAL A 9 8.33 -18.61 3.22
N LYS A 10 9.18 -19.47 3.78
CA LYS A 10 9.61 -19.43 5.17
C LYS A 10 10.85 -18.52 5.22
N VAL A 11 10.64 -17.23 5.48
CA VAL A 11 11.76 -16.29 5.67
C VAL A 11 12.38 -16.55 7.06
N CYS A 12 13.57 -17.16 7.08
CA CYS A 12 14.36 -17.34 8.30
C CYS A 12 15.40 -16.22 8.39
N PHE A 13 15.21 -15.29 9.33
CA PHE A 13 16.25 -14.32 9.66
C PHE A 13 17.22 -14.94 10.66
N LYS A 14 18.48 -15.11 10.27
CA LYS A 14 19.57 -15.51 11.15
C LYS A 14 20.35 -14.26 11.53
N ARG A 15 20.11 -13.72 12.73
CA ARG A 15 20.91 -12.62 13.28
C ARG A 15 22.14 -13.23 13.94
N VAL A 16 23.33 -12.89 13.45
CA VAL A 16 24.60 -13.28 14.07
C VAL A 16 25.00 -12.14 15.00
N THR A 17 25.11 -12.42 16.30
CA THR A 17 25.69 -11.48 17.26
C THR A 17 27.22 -11.56 17.19
N GLU A 18 27.91 -10.45 17.48
CA GLU A 18 29.39 -10.35 17.45
C GLU A 18 30.09 -11.37 18.38
N SER A 19 29.37 -11.96 19.33
CA SER A 19 29.84 -13.02 20.23
C SER A 19 29.86 -14.43 19.62
N GLY A 20 29.52 -14.60 18.33
CA GLY A 20 29.57 -15.91 17.65
C GLY A 20 28.50 -16.92 18.09
N GLN A 21 27.62 -16.56 19.04
CA GLN A 21 26.51 -17.42 19.46
C GLN A 21 25.28 -17.23 18.56
N SER A 22 24.91 -18.30 17.84
CA SER A 22 23.68 -18.34 17.06
C SER A 22 22.48 -18.57 17.98
N VAL A 23 21.74 -17.52 18.31
CA VAL A 23 20.46 -17.64 19.05
C VAL A 23 19.31 -17.71 18.03
N THR A 24 18.70 -18.87 17.88
CA THR A 24 17.46 -19.06 17.12
C THR A 24 16.25 -18.68 17.98
N THR A 25 15.90 -17.39 18.02
CA THR A 25 14.63 -16.96 18.61
C THR A 25 13.49 -17.27 17.63
N THR A 26 12.72 -18.32 17.91
CA THR A 26 11.46 -18.60 17.23
C THR A 26 10.39 -17.65 17.77
N SER A 27 10.48 -16.37 17.40
CA SER A 27 9.42 -15.40 17.67
C SER A 27 8.17 -15.82 16.90
N LYS A 28 7.17 -16.30 17.63
CA LYS A 28 5.85 -16.69 17.12
C LYS A 28 4.95 -15.48 16.83
N ASN A 29 5.52 -14.28 16.83
CA ASN A 29 4.87 -13.08 16.32
C ASN A 29 5.27 -12.94 14.86
N SER A 30 4.68 -13.80 14.03
CA SER A 30 4.67 -13.65 12.58
C SER A 30 3.81 -12.42 12.27
N TRP A 31 4.40 -11.25 12.48
CA TRP A 31 4.00 -10.05 11.75
C TRP A 31 4.35 -10.35 10.31
N LYS A 32 3.41 -11.02 9.64
CA LYS A 32 3.39 -11.17 8.22
C LYS A 32 3.25 -9.75 7.71
N ILE A 33 4.39 -9.09 7.46
CA ILE A 33 4.48 -7.91 6.62
C ILE A 33 4.14 -8.42 5.24
N ILE A 34 2.86 -8.71 5.04
CA ILE A 34 2.31 -8.73 3.71
C ILE A 34 2.45 -7.26 3.33
N MET A 35 3.29 -6.97 2.34
CA MET A 35 3.13 -5.74 1.56
C MET A 35 1.79 -5.86 0.83
N VAL A 36 0.71 -5.81 1.62
CA VAL A 36 -0.64 -5.61 1.11
C VAL A 36 -0.64 -4.15 0.74
N VAL A 37 -1.11 -3.87 -0.45
CA VAL A 37 -1.78 -2.61 -0.71
C VAL A 37 -2.63 -2.27 0.52
N THR A 38 -2.24 -1.24 1.25
CA THR A 38 -2.87 -0.96 2.52
C THR A 38 -4.30 -0.48 2.25
N PRO A 39 -5.28 -0.77 3.12
CA PRO A 39 -6.61 -0.16 3.01
C PRO A 39 -6.54 1.39 2.96
N LEU A 40 -5.45 1.97 3.46
CA LEU A 40 -5.16 3.39 3.34
C LEU A 40 -4.92 3.83 1.88
N MET A 41 -4.23 3.03 1.06
CA MET A 41 -3.98 3.34 -0.35
C MET A 41 -5.28 3.44 -1.17
N TRP A 42 -6.22 2.51 -0.97
CA TRP A 42 -7.53 2.60 -1.61
C TRP A 42 -8.33 3.80 -1.14
N LYS A 43 -8.28 4.08 0.17
CA LYS A 43 -8.94 5.27 0.72
C LYS A 43 -8.37 6.57 0.15
N SER A 44 -7.07 6.63 -0.12
CA SER A 44 -6.48 7.78 -0.82
C SER A 44 -6.94 7.87 -2.27
N LEU A 45 -7.14 6.74 -2.98
CA LEU A 45 -7.71 6.75 -4.33
C LEU A 45 -9.16 7.24 -4.34
N ASP A 46 -9.96 6.89 -3.34
CA ASP A 46 -11.33 7.40 -3.21
C ASP A 46 -11.35 8.91 -2.92
N GLN A 47 -10.34 9.44 -2.23
CA GLN A 47 -10.19 10.89 -2.04
C GLN A 47 -9.68 11.58 -3.31
N LEU A 48 -8.80 10.91 -4.05
CA LEU A 48 -8.27 11.38 -5.32
C LEU A 48 -9.38 11.52 -6.37
N GLU A 49 -10.34 10.59 -6.44
CA GLU A 49 -11.51 10.69 -7.33
C GLU A 49 -12.31 11.97 -7.08
N LYS A 50 -12.49 12.36 -5.81
CA LYS A 50 -13.18 13.62 -5.45
C LYS A 50 -12.38 14.86 -5.86
N LEU A 51 -11.06 14.77 -5.91
CA LEU A 51 -10.22 15.86 -6.41
C LEU A 51 -10.26 15.92 -7.93
N PHE A 52 -10.24 14.76 -8.59
CA PHE A 52 -10.30 14.65 -10.05
C PHE A 52 -11.62 15.13 -10.63
N SER A 53 -12.74 15.08 -9.90
CA SER A 53 -13.99 15.69 -10.38
C SER A 53 -13.91 17.20 -10.58
N TYR A 54 -12.91 17.88 -10.00
CA TYR A 54 -12.64 19.30 -10.23
C TYR A 54 -11.54 19.56 -11.25
N MET A 55 -10.87 18.50 -11.72
CA MET A 55 -9.84 18.58 -12.75
C MET A 55 -10.42 18.19 -14.10
N TRP A 56 -9.66 18.46 -15.17
CA TRP A 56 -10.00 17.98 -16.50
C TRP A 56 -10.02 16.45 -16.54
N THR A 57 -10.90 15.89 -17.37
CA THR A 57 -11.05 14.45 -17.59
C THR A 57 -9.72 13.83 -18.00
N ASN A 58 -9.30 12.82 -17.24
CA ASN A 58 -8.03 12.11 -17.42
C ASN A 58 -8.32 10.79 -18.16
N PRO A 59 -7.44 10.29 -19.06
CA PRO A 59 -7.59 8.95 -19.66
C PRO A 59 -7.86 7.81 -18.65
N ILE A 60 -7.34 7.93 -17.43
CA ILE A 60 -7.56 6.97 -16.34
C ILE A 60 -8.41 7.61 -15.26
N GLU A 61 -9.56 7.01 -14.96
CA GLU A 61 -10.40 7.43 -13.84
C GLU A 61 -10.55 6.29 -12.84
N TRP A 62 -10.46 6.62 -11.55
CA TRP A 62 -10.79 5.69 -10.47
C TRP A 62 -12.31 5.73 -10.24
N ASN A 63 -12.95 4.56 -10.31
CA ASN A 63 -14.37 4.44 -9.99
C ASN A 63 -14.52 3.81 -8.60
N SER A 64 -14.75 4.62 -7.55
CA SER A 64 -14.91 4.14 -6.17
C SER A 64 -16.08 3.19 -5.99
N LYS A 65 -17.15 3.32 -6.78
CA LYS A 65 -18.32 2.42 -6.69
C LYS A 65 -17.94 0.98 -7.04
N ASN A 66 -17.15 0.82 -8.09
CA ASN A 66 -16.67 -0.47 -8.54
C ASN A 66 -15.36 -0.88 -7.85
N GLY A 67 -14.65 0.09 -7.27
CA GLY A 67 -13.31 -0.03 -6.74
C GLY A 67 -12.35 -0.58 -7.80
N ARG A 68 -12.35 0.02 -8.99
CA ARG A 68 -11.49 -0.36 -10.12
C ARG A 68 -11.13 0.89 -10.93
N MET A 69 -10.00 0.85 -11.62
CA MET A 69 -9.65 1.86 -12.61
C MET A 69 -10.39 1.58 -13.90
N GLU A 70 -11.04 2.60 -14.45
CA GLU A 70 -11.74 2.55 -15.73
C GLU A 70 -10.98 3.39 -16.74
N TYR A 71 -10.81 2.83 -17.94
CA TYR A 71 -10.21 3.54 -19.07
C TYR A 71 -11.32 4.24 -19.85
N THR A 72 -11.23 5.57 -19.94
CA THR A 72 -12.19 6.37 -20.68
C THR A 72 -11.78 6.40 -22.15
N ASN A 73 -12.41 5.57 -22.98
CA ASN A 73 -12.11 5.50 -24.42
C ASN A 73 -12.77 6.62 -25.25
N SER A 74 -13.40 7.60 -24.60
CA SER A 74 -14.10 8.67 -25.32
C SER A 74 -13.10 9.74 -25.76
N TYR A 75 -12.65 9.67 -27.02
CA TYR A 75 -11.77 10.67 -27.62
C TYR A 75 -12.25 12.11 -27.41
N VAL A 76 -13.57 12.33 -27.38
CA VAL A 76 -14.20 13.64 -27.18
C VAL A 76 -13.89 14.21 -25.78
N GLN A 77 -13.81 13.36 -24.76
CA GLN A 77 -13.50 13.78 -23.39
C GLN A 77 -12.01 14.03 -23.17
N LEU A 78 -11.14 13.51 -24.03
CA LEU A 78 -9.69 13.78 -23.96
C LEU A 78 -9.27 15.07 -24.67
N VAL A 79 -10.14 15.70 -25.48
CA VAL A 79 -9.79 16.92 -26.22
C VAL A 79 -9.37 18.07 -25.30
N PRO A 80 -10.09 18.41 -24.21
CA PRO A 80 -9.67 19.48 -23.31
C PRO A 80 -8.32 19.20 -22.65
N TRP A 81 -8.09 17.93 -22.29
CA TRP A 81 -6.84 17.48 -21.69
C TRP A 81 -5.67 17.63 -22.68
N LEU A 82 -5.85 17.19 -23.93
CA LEU A 82 -4.82 17.35 -24.98
C LEU A 82 -4.59 18.83 -25.30
N GLY A 83 -5.65 19.64 -25.29
CA GLY A 83 -5.57 21.09 -25.38
C GLY A 83 -4.72 21.71 -24.28
N SER A 84 -4.88 21.24 -23.03
CA SER A 84 -4.08 21.75 -21.89
C SER A 84 -2.59 21.42 -22.04
N ILE A 85 -2.24 20.22 -22.51
CA ILE A 85 -0.86 19.80 -22.71
C ILE A 85 -0.21 20.56 -23.87
N THR A 86 -0.92 20.66 -24.99
CA THR A 86 -0.43 21.41 -26.16
C THR A 86 -0.27 22.90 -25.85
N CYS A 87 -1.20 23.49 -25.10
CA CYS A 87 -1.10 24.87 -24.61
C CYS A 87 0.11 25.07 -23.69
N THR A 88 0.31 24.18 -22.71
CA THR A 88 1.47 24.23 -21.81
C THR A 88 2.78 24.07 -22.57
N PHE A 89 2.83 23.15 -23.53
CA PHE A 89 4.01 22.93 -24.37
C PHE A 89 4.34 24.17 -25.22
N THR A 90 3.34 24.78 -25.85
CA THR A 90 3.54 25.91 -26.76
C THR A 90 3.85 27.21 -26.02
N ILE A 91 3.22 27.47 -24.86
CA ILE A 91 3.39 28.72 -24.11
C ILE A 91 4.61 28.68 -23.20
N VAL A 92 4.94 27.53 -22.62
CA VAL A 92 6.02 27.45 -21.62
C VAL A 92 7.29 26.86 -22.21
N ILE A 93 7.21 25.66 -22.79
CA ILE A 93 8.41 24.92 -23.20
C ILE A 93 9.09 25.59 -24.39
N ILE A 94 8.34 25.98 -25.43
CA ILE A 94 8.93 26.60 -26.63
C ILE A 94 9.65 27.93 -26.29
N PRO A 95 9.03 28.90 -25.58
CA PRO A 95 9.71 30.15 -25.27
C PRO A 95 10.89 29.95 -24.31
N SER A 96 10.74 29.11 -23.26
CA SER A 96 11.86 28.80 -22.37
C SER A 96 13.03 28.18 -23.13
N PHE A 97 12.76 27.26 -24.05
CA PHE A 97 13.81 26.68 -24.89
C PHE A 97 14.48 27.72 -25.80
N ILE A 98 13.72 28.61 -26.44
CA ILE A 98 14.26 29.68 -27.28
C ILE A 98 15.14 30.63 -26.44
N ILE A 99 14.68 31.03 -25.26
CA ILE A 99 15.43 31.90 -24.33
C ILE A 99 16.75 31.22 -23.94
N THR A 100 16.70 29.95 -23.51
CA THR A 100 17.89 29.18 -23.15
C THR A 100 18.86 29.05 -24.33
N CYS A 101 18.37 28.77 -25.55
CA CYS A 101 19.23 28.75 -26.73
C CYS A 101 19.83 30.13 -27.04
N SER A 102 19.06 31.21 -26.92
CA SER A 102 19.53 32.57 -27.20
C SER A 102 20.68 33.00 -26.28
N GLU A 103 20.65 32.58 -25.02
CA GLU A 103 21.75 32.75 -24.06
C GLU A 103 23.01 32.00 -24.52
N PHE A 104 22.86 30.73 -24.94
CA PHE A 104 24.00 29.93 -25.41
C PHE A 104 24.67 30.50 -26.68
N TYR A 105 23.92 31.25 -27.49
CA TYR A 105 24.46 31.96 -28.66
C TYR A 105 25.01 33.35 -28.33
N GLY A 106 24.91 33.82 -27.08
CA GLY A 106 25.34 35.16 -26.67
C GLY A 106 24.49 36.29 -27.26
N VAL A 107 23.23 36.02 -27.60
CA VAL A 107 22.29 37.03 -28.14
C VAL A 107 21.64 37.83 -27.01
N VAL A 108 21.46 37.19 -25.86
CA VAL A 108 20.90 37.76 -24.64
C VAL A 108 21.90 37.51 -23.51
N ASP A 109 21.96 38.41 -22.53
CA ASP A 109 22.71 38.23 -21.27
C ASP A 109 21.69 38.04 -20.14
N ILE A 110 21.56 36.81 -19.65
CA ILE A 110 20.66 36.44 -18.56
C ILE A 110 21.51 36.12 -17.33
N PRO A 111 21.16 36.63 -16.12
CA PRO A 111 21.91 36.29 -14.92
C PRO A 111 21.89 34.77 -14.67
N LEU A 112 23.04 34.21 -14.32
CA LEU A 112 23.25 32.76 -14.16
C LEU A 112 22.24 32.10 -13.21
N SER A 113 21.76 32.81 -12.19
CA SER A 113 20.71 32.31 -11.29
C SER A 113 19.37 32.07 -12.00
N GLU A 114 18.98 32.96 -12.91
CA GLU A 114 17.74 32.82 -13.70
C GLU A 114 17.89 31.72 -14.75
N LEU A 115 19.08 31.59 -15.34
CA LEU A 115 19.38 30.51 -16.28
C LEU A 115 19.27 29.12 -15.61
N ILE A 116 19.81 28.96 -14.41
CA ILE A 116 19.69 27.69 -13.66
C ILE A 116 18.23 27.38 -13.33
N LEU A 117 17.47 28.39 -12.88
CA LEU A 117 16.06 28.22 -12.55
C LEU A 117 15.24 27.82 -13.78
N THR A 118 15.43 28.51 -14.91
CA THR A 118 14.74 28.21 -16.18
C THR A 118 15.09 26.82 -16.69
N LEU A 119 16.35 26.40 -16.60
CA LEU A 119 16.78 25.05 -16.97
C LEU A 119 16.13 23.97 -16.08
N ALA A 120 16.08 24.19 -14.76
CA ALA A 120 15.47 23.26 -13.82
C ALA A 120 13.96 23.12 -14.07
N LEU A 121 13.27 24.23 -14.33
CA LEU A 121 11.85 24.24 -14.70
C LEU A 121 11.63 23.52 -16.04
N LEU A 122 12.45 23.83 -17.06
CA LEU A 122 12.37 23.20 -18.37
C LEU A 122 12.52 21.67 -18.27
N LEU A 123 13.49 21.19 -17.49
CA LEU A 123 13.68 19.77 -17.24
C LEU A 123 12.46 19.12 -16.57
N LEU A 124 11.88 19.80 -15.57
CA LEU A 124 10.68 19.32 -14.89
C LEU A 124 9.48 19.24 -15.84
N PHE A 125 9.29 20.23 -16.71
CA PHE A 125 8.24 20.23 -17.73
C PHE A 125 8.45 19.11 -18.76
N ILE A 126 9.67 18.92 -19.26
CA ILE A 126 9.99 17.82 -20.18
C ILE A 126 9.70 16.46 -19.52
N LEU A 127 10.10 16.27 -18.26
CA LEU A 127 9.80 15.06 -17.50
C LEU A 127 8.29 14.85 -17.39
N GLY A 128 7.53 15.90 -17.06
CA GLY A 128 6.07 15.86 -17.03
C GLY A 128 5.46 15.43 -18.37
N CYS A 129 5.90 16.04 -19.47
CA CYS A 129 5.44 15.67 -20.82
C CYS A 129 5.75 14.21 -21.17
N ILE A 130 6.95 13.72 -20.84
CA ILE A 130 7.33 12.32 -21.06
C ILE A 130 6.42 11.39 -20.26
N LEU A 131 6.14 11.71 -18.99
CA LEU A 131 5.23 10.93 -18.15
C LEU A 131 3.82 10.90 -18.73
N GLU A 132 3.29 12.01 -19.23
CA GLU A 132 1.97 12.05 -19.87
C GLU A 132 1.93 11.21 -21.16
N ILE A 133 2.99 11.24 -21.98
CA ILE A 133 3.10 10.39 -23.18
C ILE A 133 3.13 8.91 -22.78
N ILE A 134 3.92 8.55 -21.78
CA ILE A 134 3.95 7.18 -21.24
C ILE A 134 2.56 6.79 -20.72
N LEU A 135 1.90 7.67 -19.97
CA LEU A 135 0.58 7.40 -19.43
C LEU A 135 -0.43 7.16 -20.56
N LEU A 136 -0.42 7.96 -21.63
CA LEU A 136 -1.26 7.71 -22.81
C LEU A 136 -0.97 6.37 -23.49
N LEU A 137 0.30 6.06 -23.73
CA LEU A 137 0.69 4.85 -24.46
C LEU A 137 0.42 3.56 -23.66
N PHE A 138 0.56 3.63 -22.34
CA PHE A 138 0.46 2.46 -21.46
C PHE A 138 -0.82 2.43 -20.62
N CYS A 139 -1.74 3.37 -20.84
CA CYS A 139 -2.96 3.56 -20.07
C CYS A 139 -3.76 2.25 -19.89
N GLU A 140 -4.04 1.55 -20.99
CA GLU A 140 -4.78 0.29 -20.97
C GLU A 140 -4.07 -0.81 -20.17
N ARG A 141 -2.73 -0.88 -20.28
CA ARG A 141 -1.93 -1.86 -19.56
C ARG A 141 -1.86 -1.55 -18.07
N ILE A 142 -1.76 -0.27 -17.71
CA ILE A 142 -1.73 0.20 -16.32
C ILE A 142 -3.09 -0.07 -15.67
N THR A 143 -4.20 0.28 -16.33
CA THR A 143 -5.54 0.01 -15.81
C THR A 143 -5.81 -1.48 -15.64
N CYS A 144 -5.40 -2.31 -16.61
CA CYS A 144 -5.49 -3.77 -16.50
C CYS A 144 -4.68 -4.33 -15.33
N SER A 145 -3.43 -3.88 -15.16
CA SER A 145 -2.57 -4.35 -14.06
C SER A 145 -3.07 -3.90 -12.69
N ALA A 146 -3.54 -2.66 -12.55
CA ALA A 146 -4.16 -2.14 -11.33
C ALA A 146 -5.45 -2.91 -10.98
N ASN A 147 -6.29 -3.21 -11.97
CA ASN A 147 -7.51 -3.99 -11.77
C ASN A 147 -7.20 -5.43 -11.36
N CYS A 148 -6.17 -6.05 -11.95
CA CYS A 148 -5.69 -7.37 -11.55
C CYS A 148 -5.19 -7.37 -10.10
N LEU A 149 -4.41 -6.35 -9.70
CA LEU A 149 -3.94 -6.18 -8.33
C LEU A 149 -5.10 -6.05 -7.34
N THR A 150 -6.11 -5.25 -7.70
CA THR A 150 -7.32 -5.06 -6.88
C THR A 150 -8.10 -6.36 -6.73
N TYR A 151 -8.23 -7.14 -7.81
CA TYR A 151 -8.87 -8.45 -7.79
C TYR A 151 -8.11 -9.44 -6.89
N LEU A 152 -6.78 -9.53 -7.04
CA LEU A 152 -5.93 -10.40 -6.25
C LEU A 152 -6.05 -10.09 -4.75
N GLU A 153 -6.09 -8.81 -4.40
CA GLU A 153 -6.24 -8.40 -3.01
C GLU A 153 -7.60 -8.83 -2.42
N ARG A 154 -8.69 -8.64 -3.16
CA ARG A 154 -10.03 -9.08 -2.71
C ARG A 154 -10.03 -10.58 -2.45
N GLU A 155 -9.46 -11.37 -3.36
CA GLU A 155 -9.34 -12.81 -3.23
C GLU A 155 -8.48 -13.21 -2.02
N LEU A 156 -7.34 -12.54 -1.81
CA LEU A 156 -6.49 -12.76 -0.63
C LEU A 156 -7.24 -12.46 0.67
N ARG A 157 -7.97 -11.35 0.76
CA ARG A 157 -8.79 -10.99 1.93
C ARG A 157 -9.85 -12.05 2.21
N LEU A 158 -10.54 -12.56 1.18
CA LEU A 158 -11.54 -13.61 1.32
C LEU A 158 -10.92 -14.92 1.82
N ARG A 159 -9.75 -15.32 1.32
CA ARG A 159 -9.04 -16.52 1.80
C ARG A 159 -8.62 -16.39 3.26
N VAL A 160 -8.09 -15.24 3.65
CA VAL A 160 -7.73 -14.95 5.05
C VAL A 160 -8.97 -15.03 5.95
N LEU A 161 -10.08 -14.41 5.55
CA LEU A 161 -11.34 -14.44 6.30
C LEU A 161 -11.89 -15.88 6.44
N LYS A 162 -11.88 -16.66 5.35
CA LYS A 162 -12.29 -18.07 5.37
C LYS A 162 -11.42 -18.89 6.33
N SER A 163 -10.10 -18.67 6.35
CA SER A 163 -9.18 -19.35 7.26
C SER A 163 -9.44 -18.99 8.73
N PHE A 164 -9.74 -17.72 9.00
CA PHE A 164 -10.08 -17.23 10.33
C PHE A 164 -11.40 -17.82 10.82
N MET A 165 -12.44 -17.79 9.99
CA MET A 165 -13.76 -18.37 10.29
C MET A 165 -13.69 -19.89 10.55
N LYS A 166 -12.85 -20.61 9.82
CA LYS A 166 -12.60 -22.05 10.05
C LYS A 166 -11.96 -22.28 11.42
N THR A 167 -11.04 -21.42 11.82
CA THR A 167 -10.36 -21.49 13.12
C THR A 167 -11.32 -21.18 14.26
N GLU A 168 -12.16 -20.14 14.13
CA GLU A 168 -13.18 -19.80 15.13
C GLU A 168 -14.26 -20.90 15.26
N ARG A 169 -14.70 -21.50 14.15
CA ARG A 169 -15.60 -22.67 14.19
C ARG A 169 -15.00 -23.84 14.96
N ARG A 170 -13.69 -24.10 14.81
CA ARG A 170 -12.99 -25.15 15.59
C ARG A 170 -12.96 -24.81 17.07
N LYS A 171 -12.60 -23.58 17.45
CA LYS A 171 -12.61 -23.13 18.86
C LYS A 171 -13.99 -23.29 19.51
N ARG A 172 -15.07 -22.92 18.80
CA ARG A 172 -16.45 -23.11 19.28
C ARG A 172 -16.81 -24.58 19.49
N LYS A 173 -16.38 -25.48 18.60
CA LYS A 173 -16.57 -26.93 18.76
C LYS A 173 -15.82 -27.46 19.98
N TYR A 174 -14.55 -27.08 20.17
CA TYR A 174 -13.79 -27.44 21.37
C TYR A 174 -14.47 -26.95 22.64
N LYS A 175 -14.88 -25.68 22.70
CA LYS A 175 -15.57 -25.11 23.88
C LYS A 175 -16.85 -25.87 24.22
N LYS A 176 -17.67 -26.23 23.22
CA LYS A 176 -18.88 -27.06 23.43
C LYS A 176 -18.54 -28.44 23.99
N ASN A 177 -17.49 -29.09 23.49
CA ASN A 177 -17.03 -30.37 24.00
C ASN A 177 -16.55 -30.26 25.46
N TYR A 178 -15.74 -29.24 25.78
CA TYR A 178 -15.29 -29.00 27.16
C TYR A 178 -16.47 -28.82 28.15
N PHE A 179 -17.50 -28.04 27.78
CA PHE A 179 -18.70 -27.90 28.61
C PHE A 179 -19.48 -29.21 28.78
N LYS A 180 -19.54 -30.05 27.75
CA LYS A 180 -20.21 -31.36 27.81
C LYS A 180 -19.51 -32.29 28.81
N TYR A 181 -18.17 -32.37 28.78
CA TYR A 181 -17.40 -33.20 29.70
C TYR A 181 -17.37 -32.63 31.13
N GLY A 182 -17.28 -31.30 31.30
CA GLY A 182 -17.34 -30.68 32.62
C GLY A 182 -18.67 -30.91 33.36
N ARG A 183 -19.79 -31.03 32.63
CA ARG A 183 -21.10 -31.34 33.24
C ARG A 183 -21.20 -32.81 33.69
N MET A 184 -20.47 -33.73 33.07
CA MET A 184 -20.41 -35.14 33.50
C MET A 184 -19.53 -35.35 34.74
N ALA A 185 -18.56 -34.46 34.98
CA ALA A 185 -17.72 -34.51 36.18
C ALA A 185 -18.41 -34.00 37.46
N ASN A 186 -19.54 -33.27 37.34
CA ASN A 186 -20.36 -32.81 38.48
C ASN A 186 -21.49 -33.78 38.84
N GLY A 187 -21.24 -35.10 38.74
CA GLY A 187 -22.06 -36.09 39.43
C GLY A 187 -21.94 -35.90 40.96
N PRO A 188 -22.94 -36.34 41.76
CA PRO A 188 -23.09 -36.02 43.19
C PRO A 188 -22.00 -36.57 44.14
N HIS A 189 -20.88 -37.07 43.63
CA HIS A 189 -19.73 -37.39 44.47
C HIS A 189 -18.81 -36.17 44.61
N ARG A 190 -19.03 -35.41 45.70
CA ARG A 190 -18.04 -34.49 46.27
C ARG A 190 -16.74 -35.26 46.54
N PHE A 191 -15.85 -35.32 45.56
CA PHE A 191 -14.43 -35.54 45.85
C PHE A 191 -13.79 -34.18 46.05
N TYR A 192 -13.50 -33.87 47.32
CA TYR A 192 -12.59 -32.80 47.73
C TYR A 192 -11.18 -33.16 47.25
N LEU A 193 -10.90 -32.95 45.97
CA LEU A 193 -9.53 -32.89 45.49
C LEU A 193 -9.09 -31.43 45.56
N GLY A 194 -8.26 -31.14 46.57
CA GLY A 194 -7.59 -29.87 46.74
C GLY A 194 -6.74 -29.55 45.51
N PHE A 195 -7.33 -28.82 44.57
CA PHE A 195 -6.60 -28.23 43.46
C PHE A 195 -5.82 -27.04 44.01
N LYS A 196 -4.56 -27.27 44.37
CA LYS A 196 -3.60 -26.24 44.76
C LYS A 196 -3.32 -25.37 43.53
N SER A 197 -3.96 -24.21 43.48
CA SER A 197 -3.83 -23.21 42.42
C SER A 197 -2.48 -22.51 42.51
N ASN A 198 -1.46 -23.04 41.82
CA ASN A 198 -0.17 -22.36 41.63
C ASN A 198 -0.06 -21.61 40.29
N TRP A 199 -1.18 -21.25 39.65
CA TRP A 199 -1.19 -20.55 38.34
C TRP A 199 -1.61 -19.07 38.44
N LEU A 200 -1.36 -18.42 39.57
CA LEU A 200 -1.76 -17.03 39.80
C LEU A 200 -0.69 -16.20 40.53
N GLU A 201 0.58 -16.35 40.16
CA GLU A 201 1.60 -15.33 40.48
C GLU A 201 2.50 -15.09 39.26
N ASN A 202 2.04 -14.17 38.42
CA ASN A 202 2.91 -13.13 37.88
C ASN A 202 2.03 -11.96 37.41
N PRO A 203 1.61 -11.08 38.32
CA PRO A 203 1.00 -9.83 37.95
C PRO A 203 2.09 -8.91 37.37
N THR A 204 1.78 -8.33 36.21
CA THR A 204 2.26 -7.00 35.78
C THR A 204 3.77 -6.78 35.72
N SER A 205 4.39 -7.07 34.57
CA SER A 205 5.47 -6.20 34.08
C SER A 205 4.82 -4.92 33.52
N VAL A 206 4.67 -3.94 34.40
CA VAL A 206 4.39 -2.55 34.02
C VAL A 206 5.58 -2.05 33.20
N VAL A 207 5.40 -1.92 31.89
CA VAL A 207 6.35 -1.18 31.04
C VAL A 207 6.07 0.30 31.26
N THR A 208 6.80 0.90 32.21
CA THR A 208 6.84 2.34 32.40
C THR A 208 7.61 2.93 31.22
N VAL A 209 6.90 3.54 30.27
CA VAL A 209 7.52 4.38 29.23
C VAL A 209 7.76 5.75 29.86
N THR A 210 8.97 6.00 30.34
CA THR A 210 9.42 7.34 30.70
C THR A 210 9.70 8.11 29.40
N SER A 211 8.83 9.07 29.08
CA SER A 211 9.16 10.09 28.08
C SER A 211 10.19 11.04 28.68
N LEU A 212 11.43 10.94 28.21
CA LEU A 212 12.44 11.96 28.48
C LEU A 212 12.14 13.15 27.58
N ALA A 213 11.55 14.20 28.15
CA ALA A 213 11.56 15.53 27.55
C ALA A 213 12.93 16.15 27.84
N SER A 214 13.71 16.42 26.80
CA SER A 214 14.90 17.28 26.88
C SER A 214 14.62 18.56 26.12
N HIS A 215 14.93 19.66 26.80
CA HIS A 215 15.07 21.03 26.30
C HIS A 215 15.99 21.14 25.07
#